data_AF-B4HV91-F1
#
_entry.id   AF-B4HV91-F1
#
_cell.length_a   1.000
_cell.length_b   1.000
_cell.length_c   1.000
_cell.angle_alpha   90.00
_cell.angle_beta   90.00
_cell.angle_gamma   90.00
#
_symmetry.space_group_name_H-M   'P 1'
#
loop_
_entity.id
_entity.type
_entity.pdbx_description
1 polymer ?
#
loop_
_entity_poly.entity_id
_entity_poly.type
_entity_poly.pdbx_seq_one_letter_code
_entity_poly.pdbx_strand_id
1 'polypeptide(L)'
;MRILALILLLICGHKTSALSPQERIVGGVEVPIQLTPWLTSITVHGNYSCSSALITSQWLVTAGHCVHCDPDSYFVRAGSTFTSSRFHTTYSGERHRLVEVR
;
A
#
# COMPACT_ATOMS: atom_id res chain seq x y z
N MET A 1 27.75 4.86 39.96
CA MET A 1 27.90 4.00 38.75
C MET A 1 26.58 3.42 38.23
N ARG A 2 25.59 3.08 39.07
CA ARG A 2 24.29 2.55 38.61
C ARG A 2 23.33 3.61 38.04
N ILE A 3 23.38 4.83 38.57
CA ILE A 3 22.55 5.96 38.11
C ILE A 3 22.93 6.41 36.69
N LEU A 4 24.22 6.36 36.33
CA LEU A 4 24.68 6.71 34.98
C LEU A 4 24.15 5.73 33.92
N ALA A 5 24.09 4.44 34.26
CA ALA A 5 23.53 3.40 33.39
C ALA A 5 22.01 3.56 33.20
N LEU A 6 21.28 3.96 34.24
CA LEU A 6 19.85 4.25 34.15
C LEU A 6 19.54 5.48 33.30
N ILE A 7 20.38 6.53 33.40
CA ILE A 7 20.24 7.74 32.57
C ILE A 7 20.56 7.43 31.10
N LEU A 8 21.56 6.60 30.80
CA LEU A 8 21.87 6.13 29.45
C LEU A 8 20.72 5.34 28.82
N LEU A 9 20.02 4.50 29.60
CA LEU A 9 18.84 3.76 29.14
C LEU A 9 17.65 4.68 28.81
N LEU A 10 17.48 5.77 29.57
CA LEU A 10 16.42 6.76 29.33
C LEU A 10 16.68 7.62 28.08
N ILE A 11 17.94 7.89 27.75
CA ILE A 11 18.32 8.71 26.59
C ILE A 11 18.37 7.87 25.30
N CYS A 12 18.81 6.60 25.38
CA CYS A 12 18.94 5.71 24.22
C CYS A 12 17.67 4.87 23.93
N GLY A 13 16.68 4.90 24.83
CA GLY A 13 15.44 4.12 24.74
C GLY A 13 14.22 4.85 24.17
N HIS A 14 14.31 6.15 23.88
CA HIS A 14 13.23 6.86 23.19
C HIS A 14 13.15 6.34 21.77
N LYS A 15 12.20 5.43 21.53
CA LYS A 15 11.71 5.08 20.20
C LYS A 15 11.25 6.39 19.56
N THR A 16 12.13 7.04 18.80
CA THR A 16 11.67 8.02 17.84
C THR A 16 10.78 7.23 16.90
N SER A 17 9.48 7.51 16.92
CA SER A 17 8.59 7.03 15.86
C SER A 17 9.25 7.46 14.57
N ALA A 18 9.81 6.51 13.82
CA ALA A 18 10.29 6.80 12.48
C ALA A 18 9.11 7.51 11.80
N LEU A 19 9.31 8.76 11.36
CA LEU A 19 8.32 9.40 10.49
C LEU A 19 8.01 8.37 9.42
N SER A 20 6.73 8.06 9.26
CA SER A 20 6.22 7.13 8.25
C SER A 20 7.11 7.22 7.02
N PRO A 21 7.80 6.12 6.61
CA PRO A 21 8.59 6.15 5.40
C PRO A 21 7.67 6.69 4.31
N GLN A 22 7.93 7.89 3.81
CA GLN A 22 7.23 8.36 2.64
C GLN A 22 7.45 7.29 1.59
N GLU A 23 6.36 6.69 1.10
CA GLU A 23 6.41 5.82 -0.07
C GLU A 23 6.98 6.64 -1.22
N ARG A 24 8.29 6.52 -1.43
CA ARG A 24 9.03 7.35 -2.37
C ARG A 24 9.68 6.44 -3.39
N ILE A 25 9.20 6.52 -4.62
CA ILE A 25 9.93 5.98 -5.77
C ILE A 25 11.10 6.94 -6.06
N VAL A 26 12.32 6.52 -5.75
CA VAL A 26 13.54 7.33 -5.94
C VAL A 26 14.17 6.99 -7.29
N GLY A 27 14.43 8.00 -8.12
CA GLY A 27 15.04 7.82 -9.45
C GLY A 27 14.13 7.15 -10.49
N GLY A 28 12.84 7.03 -10.20
CA GLY A 28 11.85 6.50 -11.14
C GLY A 28 11.47 7.50 -12.23
N VAL A 29 10.77 6.98 -13.23
CA VAL A 29 10.12 7.75 -14.29
C VAL A 29 8.63 7.41 -14.31
N GLU A 30 7.81 8.33 -14.80
CA GLU A 30 6.39 8.07 -15.04
C GLU A 30 6.24 6.98 -16.12
N VAL A 31 5.36 6.02 -15.86
CA VAL A 31 5.08 4.90 -16.78
C VAL A 31 3.59 4.88 -17.10
N PRO A 32 3.19 4.89 -18.40
CA PRO A 32 1.80 4.78 -18.78
C PRO A 32 1.25 3.39 -18.45
N ILE A 33 -0.04 3.31 -18.07
CA ILE A 33 -0.68 2.05 -17.66
C ILE A 33 -0.60 0.94 -18.73
N GLN A 34 -0.48 1.30 -19.99
CA GLN A 34 -0.31 0.38 -21.13
C GLN A 34 0.96 -0.48 -21.00
N LEU A 35 2.00 0.01 -20.31
CA LEU A 35 3.24 -0.73 -20.06
C LEU A 35 3.21 -1.54 -18.76
N THR A 36 2.29 -1.22 -17.86
CA THR A 36 2.12 -1.88 -16.55
C THR A 36 0.65 -2.22 -16.28
N PRO A 37 -0.04 -2.95 -17.18
CA PRO A 37 -1.49 -3.17 -17.08
C PRO A 37 -1.91 -3.96 -15.84
N TRP A 38 -0.97 -4.67 -15.21
CA TRP A 38 -1.18 -5.37 -13.95
C TRP A 38 -1.14 -4.44 -12.72
N LEU A 39 -0.57 -3.24 -12.79
CA LEU A 39 -0.42 -2.37 -11.63
C LEU A 39 -1.78 -1.78 -11.22
N THR A 40 -2.13 -1.96 -9.96
CA THR A 40 -3.40 -1.48 -9.41
C THR A 40 -3.22 -0.76 -8.08
N SER A 41 -4.10 0.20 -7.81
CA SER A 41 -4.08 1.01 -6.59
C SER A 41 -5.22 0.57 -5.66
N ILE A 42 -4.91 0.25 -4.41
CA ILE A 42 -5.87 -0.12 -3.37
C ILE A 42 -6.20 1.13 -2.55
N THR A 43 -7.49 1.37 -2.37
CA THR A 43 -8.05 2.48 -1.59
C THR A 43 -8.93 1.92 -0.49
N VAL A 44 -8.80 2.47 0.72
CA VAL A 44 -9.62 2.16 1.89
C VAL A 44 -10.23 3.46 2.39
N HIS A 45 -11.55 3.50 2.58
CA HIS A 45 -12.30 4.71 2.97
C HIS A 45 -11.95 5.96 2.13
N GLY A 46 -11.76 5.77 0.81
CA GLY A 46 -11.43 6.86 -0.12
C GLY A 46 -9.97 7.32 -0.12
N ASN A 47 -9.11 6.74 0.74
CA ASN A 47 -7.68 7.07 0.80
C ASN A 47 -6.83 5.94 0.22
N TYR A 48 -5.76 6.28 -0.49
CA TYR A 48 -4.77 5.30 -0.94
C TYR A 48 -4.20 4.56 0.27
N SER A 49 -4.16 3.24 0.17
CA SER A 49 -3.67 2.35 1.23
C SER A 49 -2.45 1.58 0.79
N CYS A 50 -2.52 0.90 -0.35
CA CYS A 50 -1.44 0.06 -0.88
C CYS A 50 -1.53 -0.07 -2.40
N SER A 51 -0.55 -0.73 -3.00
CA SER A 51 -0.60 -1.19 -4.39
C SER A 51 -0.82 -2.70 -4.48
N SER A 52 -1.25 -3.18 -5.65
CA SER A 52 -1.40 -4.60 -5.96
C SER A 52 -1.11 -4.91 -7.42
N ALA A 53 -1.03 -6.20 -7.74
CA ALA A 53 -0.85 -6.68 -9.11
C ALA A 53 -2.03 -7.59 -9.54
N LEU A 54 -2.62 -7.29 -10.69
CA LEU A 54 -3.63 -8.13 -11.33
C LEU A 54 -2.97 -9.36 -11.96
N ILE A 55 -3.23 -10.53 -11.38
CA ILE A 55 -2.65 -11.81 -11.84
C ILE A 55 -3.62 -12.62 -12.70
N THR A 56 -4.92 -12.33 -12.62
CA THR A 56 -5.97 -12.87 -13.50
C THR A 56 -7.09 -11.84 -13.65
N SER A 57 -8.15 -12.14 -14.41
CA SER A 57 -9.33 -11.26 -14.51
C SER A 57 -10.07 -11.01 -13.19
N GLN A 58 -9.82 -11.79 -12.14
CA GLN A 58 -10.56 -11.72 -10.87
C GLN A 58 -9.68 -11.78 -9.61
N TRP A 59 -8.36 -11.94 -9.77
CA TRP A 59 -7.43 -12.12 -8.65
C TRP A 59 -6.34 -11.06 -8.68
N LEU A 60 -6.12 -10.47 -7.51
CA LEU A 60 -5.10 -9.48 -7.23
C LEU A 60 -4.14 -10.05 -6.20
N VAL A 61 -2.86 -9.71 -6.31
CA VAL A 61 -1.86 -10.05 -5.28
C VAL A 61 -1.31 -8.77 -4.64
N THR A 62 -1.18 -8.76 -3.32
CA THR A 62 -0.62 -7.65 -2.53
C THR A 62 0.15 -8.20 -1.32
N ALA A 63 0.81 -7.33 -0.56
CA ALA A 63 1.50 -7.75 0.67
C ALA A 63 0.47 -8.01 1.79
N GLY A 64 0.72 -9.01 2.66
CA GLY A 64 -0.20 -9.31 3.77
C GLY A 64 -0.48 -8.14 4.70
N HIS A 65 0.51 -7.28 4.96
CA HIS A 65 0.30 -6.09 5.79
C HIS A 65 -0.65 -5.04 5.18
N CYS A 66 -0.98 -5.14 3.88
CA CYS A 66 -1.98 -4.30 3.22
C CYS A 66 -3.41 -4.79 3.48
N VAL A 67 -3.58 -6.04 3.92
CA VAL A 67 -4.88 -6.67 4.18
C VAL A 67 -5.19 -6.58 5.68
N HIS A 68 -5.61 -5.39 6.12
CA HIS A 68 -5.84 -5.02 7.52
C HIS A 68 -7.25 -4.46 7.80
N CYS A 69 -8.17 -4.47 6.83
CA CYS A 69 -9.56 -4.00 6.94
C CYS A 69 -10.56 -5.08 6.49
N ASP A 70 -11.85 -4.85 6.72
CA ASP A 70 -12.91 -5.72 6.20
C ASP A 70 -12.86 -5.76 4.66
N PRO A 71 -13.10 -6.92 4.02
CA PRO A 71 -13.06 -7.08 2.57
C PRO A 71 -13.82 -5.99 1.80
N ASP A 72 -15.03 -5.65 2.26
CA ASP A 72 -15.89 -4.63 1.63
C ASP A 72 -15.34 -3.19 1.70
N SER A 73 -14.35 -2.95 2.55
CA SER A 73 -13.70 -1.64 2.67
C SER A 73 -12.69 -1.37 1.55
N TYR A 74 -12.31 -2.40 0.79
CA TYR A 74 -11.32 -2.31 -0.26
C TYR A 74 -11.93 -1.93 -1.62
N PHE A 75 -11.36 -0.88 -2.19
CA PHE A 75 -11.62 -0.48 -3.58
C PHE A 75 -10.33 -0.54 -4.37
N VAL A 76 -10.37 -1.15 -5.55
CA VAL A 76 -9.19 -1.34 -6.39
C VAL A 76 -9.34 -0.57 -7.67
N ARG A 77 -8.32 0.22 -8.00
CA ARG A 77 -8.20 1.03 -9.19
C ARG A 77 -7.17 0.40 -10.16
N ALA A 78 -7.62 -0.31 -11.21
CA ALA A 78 -6.89 -0.75 -12.40
C ALA A 78 -7.19 -0.02 -13.74
N GLY A 79 -6.19 0.12 -14.60
CA GLY A 79 -6.40 0.52 -16.01
C GLY A 79 -6.29 2.03 -16.27
N SER A 80 -5.67 2.79 -15.36
CA SER A 80 -5.35 4.20 -15.55
C SER A 80 -3.97 4.57 -15.04
N THR A 81 -3.26 5.44 -15.78
CA THR A 81 -2.00 6.06 -15.34
C THR A 81 -2.22 7.05 -14.18
N PHE A 82 -3.34 7.78 -14.20
CA PHE A 82 -3.63 8.82 -13.20
C PHE A 82 -4.75 8.41 -12.24
N THR A 83 -4.69 8.89 -11.00
CA THR A 83 -5.73 8.67 -9.98
C THR A 83 -7.01 9.46 -10.25
N SER A 84 -6.92 10.59 -10.95
CA SER A 84 -8.04 11.49 -11.27
C SER A 84 -8.74 11.16 -12.60
N SER A 85 -8.26 10.17 -13.35
CA SER A 85 -8.81 9.89 -14.68
C SER A 85 -10.23 9.31 -14.58
N ARG A 86 -11.05 9.61 -15.58
CA ARG A 86 -12.39 9.03 -15.77
C ARG A 86 -12.37 7.65 -16.44
N PHE A 87 -11.27 7.29 -17.09
CA PHE A 87 -11.12 6.01 -17.80
C PHE A 87 -10.37 5.02 -16.93
N HIS A 88 -11.13 4.32 -16.09
CA HIS A 88 -10.60 3.48 -15.04
C HIS A 88 -11.66 2.43 -14.65
N THR A 89 -11.25 1.19 -14.31
CA THR A 89 -12.17 0.12 -13.86
C THR A 89 -12.06 -0.12 -12.36
N THR A 90 -13.05 0.32 -11.59
CA THR A 90 -13.05 0.11 -10.14
C THR A 90 -13.61 -1.25 -9.77
N TYR A 91 -12.87 -1.97 -8.94
CA TYR A 91 -13.33 -3.21 -8.33
C TYR A 91 -13.59 -3.00 -6.84
N SER A 92 -14.63 -3.67 -6.32
CA SER A 92 -14.95 -3.70 -4.89
C SER A 92 -14.51 -5.04 -4.32
N GLY A 93 -14.08 -5.03 -3.05
CA GLY A 93 -13.75 -6.25 -2.31
C GLY A 93 -14.91 -7.23 -2.21
N GLU A 94 -14.58 -8.48 -1.82
CA GLU A 94 -15.33 -9.73 -1.99
C GLU A 94 -15.59 -10.18 -3.44
N ARG A 95 -15.89 -9.26 -4.37
CA ARG A 95 -16.13 -9.60 -5.79
C ARG A 95 -14.84 -9.89 -6.56
N HIS A 96 -13.72 -9.31 -6.15
CA HIS A 96 -12.38 -9.56 -6.71
C HIS A 96 -11.48 -10.00 -5.57
N ARG A 97 -10.92 -11.21 -5.68
CA ARG A 97 -10.25 -11.85 -4.55
C ARG A 97 -8.83 -11.30 -4.43
N LEU A 98 -8.57 -10.61 -3.32
CA LEU A 98 -7.24 -10.18 -2.91
C LEU A 98 -6.49 -11.37 -2.28
N VAL A 99 -5.32 -11.66 -2.82
CA VAL A 99 -4.37 -12.65 -2.30
C VAL A 99 -3.24 -11.89 -1.60
N GLU A 100 -2.94 -12.29 -0.38
CA GLU A 100 -1.75 -11.81 0.34
C GLU A 100 -0.51 -12.65 0.04
N VAL A 101 0.64 -11.99 -0.09
CA VAL A 101 1.96 -12.62 -0.04
C VAL A 101 2.46 -12.56 1.40
N ARG A 102 2.78 -13.72 1.97
CA ARG A 102 3.42 -13.85 3.29
C ARG A 102 4.87 -13.41 3.28
#